data_AF-A0AA36GXM6-F1
#
_entry.id   AF-A0AA36GXM6-F1
#
_cell.length_a   1.000
_cell.length_b   1.000
_cell.length_c   1.000
_cell.angle_alpha   90.00
_cell.angle_beta   90.00
_cell.angle_gamma   90.00
#
_symmetry.space_group_name_H-M   'P 1'
#
loop_
_entity.id
_entity.type
_entity.pdbx_description
1 polymer ?
#
loop_
_entity_poly.entity_id
_entity_poly.type
_entity_poly.pdbx_seq_one_letter_code
_entity_poly.pdbx_strand_id
1 'polypeptide(L)'
;MNRVLEIDAILHRLIAVDETNLLVNSDWNDVADDIVRKLNMVRAQCYRPLSPRSSECSPRPSTSPRPLDLTPPSSTLSSAASEISELPTTCTDISYQSAAHAFNREIFSRCVQIVEAAEKQGHIEMQMISLAHHSYIAMVHEADKTEDAIKLATWWNKFLEGVEKGRTNTELLEILEMRCTALESLRNLDHANRHAIAEKLLETLIRSYRISCIINRRFHTRTLRRLEKIADWLDEVEHGDNRDVTDVEKLFEEALDETHIDRHRYEVETEMTLRERRDPNYTTCCEMLRALSSRITDDALTAPTDVVQSKPISPPPKTENWSLSSNSDVEEVACSPCEDVVIRF
;
A
#
# COMPACT_ATOMS: atom_id res chain seq x y z
N MET A 1 -20.25 21.16 -14.47
CA MET A 1 -20.85 21.62 -13.21
C MET A 1 -22.20 20.94 -12.90
N ASN A 2 -23.13 20.79 -13.86
CA ASN A 2 -24.42 20.08 -13.63
C ASN A 2 -24.34 18.59 -13.24
N ARG A 3 -23.32 17.85 -13.70
CA ARG A 3 -23.27 16.38 -13.53
C ARG A 3 -22.90 15.90 -12.12
N VAL A 4 -22.13 16.71 -11.38
CA VAL A 4 -21.78 16.39 -9.98
C VAL A 4 -23.02 16.57 -9.09
N LEU A 5 -23.83 17.58 -9.37
CA LEU A 5 -25.11 17.81 -8.69
C LEU A 5 -26.14 16.72 -8.98
N GLU A 6 -26.12 16.13 -10.19
CA GLU A 6 -26.98 14.98 -10.52
C GLU A 6 -26.58 13.71 -9.74
N ILE A 7 -25.27 13.47 -9.56
CA ILE A 7 -24.77 12.33 -8.77
C ILE A 7 -25.08 12.53 -7.27
N ASP A 8 -24.91 13.75 -6.78
CA ASP A 8 -25.21 14.12 -5.40
C ASP A 8 -26.71 13.97 -5.09
N ALA A 9 -27.59 14.35 -6.02
CA ALA A 9 -29.03 14.15 -5.90
C ALA A 9 -29.45 12.66 -5.88
N ILE A 10 -28.72 11.80 -6.59
CA ILE A 10 -28.97 10.34 -6.59
C ILE A 10 -28.51 9.71 -5.27
N LEU A 11 -27.36 10.14 -4.75
CA LEU A 11 -26.84 9.70 -3.45
C LEU A 11 -27.74 10.13 -2.29
N HIS A 12 -28.25 11.37 -2.33
CA HIS A 12 -29.23 11.84 -1.34
C HIS A 12 -30.56 11.07 -1.40
N ARG A 13 -31.00 10.64 -2.59
CA ARG A 13 -32.16 9.77 -2.73
C ARG A 13 -31.92 8.37 -2.18
N LEU A 14 -30.69 7.85 -2.22
CA LEU A 14 -30.32 6.54 -1.65
C LEU A 14 -30.28 6.57 -0.11
N ILE A 15 -29.86 7.69 0.48
CA ILE A 15 -29.81 7.87 1.96
C ILE A 15 -31.21 7.99 2.57
N ALA A 16 -32.20 8.47 1.80
CA ALA A 16 -33.57 8.68 2.26
C ALA A 16 -34.48 7.43 2.21
N VAL A 17 -33.96 6.27 1.78
CA VAL A 17 -34.75 5.05 1.64
C VAL A 17 -34.60 4.17 2.89
N ASP A 18 -35.68 4.09 3.65
CA ASP A 18 -35.85 3.28 4.85
C ASP A 18 -35.71 1.77 4.55
N GLU A 19 -35.06 1.03 5.46
CA GLU A 19 -34.62 -0.39 5.31
C GLU A 19 -35.79 -1.39 5.08
N THR A 20 -37.03 -0.93 5.09
CA THR A 20 -38.23 -1.77 5.06
C THR A 20 -38.81 -2.02 3.65
N ASN A 21 -38.33 -1.32 2.62
CA ASN A 21 -38.79 -1.50 1.22
C ASN A 21 -37.85 -2.36 0.34
N LEU A 22 -36.96 -3.14 0.96
CA LEU A 22 -35.95 -3.97 0.27
C LEU A 22 -36.50 -5.19 -0.49
N LEU A 23 -37.82 -5.41 -0.48
CA LEU A 23 -38.45 -6.52 -1.18
C LEU A 23 -39.21 -5.99 -2.39
N VAL A 24 -38.65 -6.31 -3.56
CA VAL A 24 -39.21 -6.16 -4.91
C VAL A 24 -39.00 -4.77 -5.53
N ASN A 25 -37.99 -4.66 -6.41
CA ASN A 25 -38.18 -4.05 -7.73
C ASN A 25 -36.96 -4.26 -8.63
N SER A 26 -37.20 -4.71 -9.86
CA SER A 26 -36.24 -4.80 -10.97
C SER A 26 -35.58 -3.45 -11.31
N ASP A 27 -36.21 -2.36 -10.91
CA ASP A 27 -35.75 -0.98 -11.12
C ASP A 27 -34.40 -0.67 -10.44
N TRP A 28 -34.02 -1.46 -9.42
CA TRP A 28 -32.74 -1.29 -8.72
C TRP A 28 -31.54 -1.77 -9.54
N ASN A 29 -31.73 -2.78 -10.39
CA ASN A 29 -30.68 -3.22 -11.30
C ASN A 29 -30.40 -2.14 -12.35
N ASP A 30 -31.45 -1.47 -12.85
CA ASP A 30 -31.28 -0.37 -13.82
C ASP A 30 -30.58 0.85 -13.19
N VAL A 31 -30.87 1.16 -11.93
CA VAL A 31 -30.19 2.23 -11.19
C VAL A 31 -28.74 1.85 -10.89
N ALA A 32 -28.48 0.61 -10.46
CA ALA A 32 -27.12 0.12 -10.23
C ALA A 32 -26.30 0.11 -11.53
N ASP A 33 -26.88 -0.35 -12.63
CA ASP A 33 -26.27 -0.36 -13.95
C ASP A 33 -26.04 1.06 -14.48
N ASP A 34 -26.93 2.03 -14.20
CA ASP A 34 -26.72 3.43 -14.53
C ASP A 34 -25.57 4.05 -13.75
N ILE A 35 -25.45 3.73 -12.46
CA ILE A 35 -24.34 4.16 -11.61
C ILE A 35 -23.02 3.57 -12.11
N VAL A 36 -22.97 2.25 -12.35
CA VAL A 36 -21.77 1.56 -12.86
C VAL A 36 -21.37 2.11 -14.23
N ARG A 37 -22.33 2.31 -15.14
CA ARG A 37 -22.07 2.90 -16.46
C ARG A 37 -21.50 4.31 -16.37
N LYS A 38 -22.06 5.16 -15.50
CA LYS A 38 -21.58 6.53 -15.31
C LYS A 38 -20.20 6.59 -14.64
N LEU A 39 -19.93 5.71 -13.67
CA LEU A 39 -18.60 5.58 -13.06
C LEU A 39 -17.55 5.10 -14.08
N ASN A 40 -17.91 4.16 -14.95
CA ASN A 40 -17.03 3.71 -16.03
C ASN A 40 -16.77 4.81 -17.08
N MET A 41 -17.77 5.66 -17.38
CA MET A 41 -17.58 6.83 -18.24
C MET A 41 -16.66 7.88 -17.61
N VAL A 42 -16.75 8.12 -16.30
CA VAL A 42 -15.84 9.01 -15.56
C VAL A 42 -14.43 8.43 -15.56
N ARG A 43 -14.28 7.12 -15.32
CA ARG A 43 -13.00 6.40 -15.41
C ARG A 43 -12.37 6.58 -16.80
N ALA A 44 -13.13 6.42 -17.89
CA ALA A 44 -12.62 6.62 -19.24
C ALA A 44 -12.14 8.06 -19.52
N GLN A 45 -12.70 9.07 -18.84
CA GLN A 45 -12.28 10.47 -18.95
C GLN A 45 -11.04 10.79 -18.11
N CYS A 46 -10.89 10.14 -16.95
CA CYS A 46 -9.72 10.31 -16.08
C CYS A 46 -8.47 9.56 -16.59
N TYR A 47 -8.64 8.51 -17.40
CA TYR A 47 -7.55 7.70 -17.96
C TYR A 47 -7.18 8.04 -19.41
N ARG A 48 -7.62 9.19 -19.95
CA ARG A 48 -7.16 9.61 -21.29
C ARG A 48 -5.68 9.99 -21.20
N PRO A 49 -4.76 9.30 -21.91
CA PRO A 49 -3.36 9.67 -21.91
C PRO A 49 -3.24 11.07 -22.52
N LEU A 50 -2.62 12.00 -21.81
CA LEU A 50 -2.13 13.24 -22.40
C LEU A 50 -1.05 12.87 -23.43
N SER A 51 -1.46 12.66 -24.67
CA SER A 51 -0.55 12.56 -25.81
C SER A 51 -0.23 13.95 -26.38
N PRO A 52 0.92 14.10 -27.06
CA PRO A 52 1.75 15.29 -26.97
C PRO A 52 1.44 16.35 -28.02
N ARG A 53 1.75 17.60 -27.65
CA ARG A 53 2.09 18.76 -28.49
C ARG A 53 1.82 18.62 -30.00
N SER A 54 0.82 19.34 -30.49
CA SER A 54 0.88 19.95 -31.82
C SER A 54 1.34 21.40 -31.69
N SER A 55 2.59 21.62 -32.09
CA SER A 55 3.17 22.91 -32.48
C SER A 55 2.47 23.42 -33.75
N GLU A 56 2.10 24.70 -33.80
CA GLU A 56 2.43 25.61 -34.91
C GLU A 56 2.01 27.08 -34.65
N CYS A 57 3.00 27.97 -34.83
CA CYS A 57 2.96 29.40 -35.26
C CYS A 57 2.25 30.44 -34.36
N SER A 58 2.79 31.61 -34.03
CA SER A 58 3.91 32.40 -34.58
C SER A 58 4.32 33.54 -33.61
N PRO A 59 5.43 34.29 -33.86
CA PRO A 59 6.21 35.00 -32.85
C PRO A 59 5.93 36.51 -32.78
N ARG A 60 6.36 37.16 -31.67
CA ARG A 60 6.75 38.58 -31.69
C ARG A 60 7.90 38.86 -30.70
N PRO A 61 8.93 39.64 -31.09
CA PRO A 61 10.18 39.73 -30.36
C PRO A 61 10.33 41.03 -29.53
N SER A 62 11.31 40.99 -28.61
CA SER A 62 12.10 42.11 -28.06
C SER A 62 11.33 43.09 -27.14
N THR A 63 11.75 43.39 -25.91
CA THR A 63 13.06 43.93 -25.50
C THR A 63 13.34 43.68 -24.01
N SER A 64 14.59 43.30 -23.71
CA SER A 64 15.26 43.32 -22.40
C SER A 64 15.85 44.73 -22.11
N PRO A 65 16.63 45.00 -21.04
CA PRO A 65 16.57 44.63 -19.60
C PRO A 65 16.63 45.88 -18.67
N ARG A 66 16.41 45.72 -17.35
CA ARG A 66 17.39 46.21 -16.35
C ARG A 66 17.16 45.64 -14.93
N PRO A 67 18.23 45.31 -14.18
CA PRO A 67 18.20 44.73 -12.83
C PRO A 67 18.58 45.76 -11.74
N LEU A 68 17.96 45.69 -10.56
CA LEU A 68 18.46 46.22 -9.27
C LEU A 68 17.78 45.38 -8.17
N ASP A 69 18.44 44.50 -7.42
CA ASP A 69 19.47 44.68 -6.38
C ASP A 69 18.90 45.17 -5.02
N LEU A 70 18.92 44.22 -4.07
CA LEU A 70 19.19 44.28 -2.63
C LEU A 70 18.33 45.08 -1.62
N THR A 71 17.97 44.31 -0.58
CA THR A 71 17.84 44.59 0.87
C THR A 71 16.44 44.81 1.52
N PRO A 72 16.21 44.22 2.71
CA PRO A 72 14.97 44.35 3.50
C PRO A 72 15.11 45.44 4.57
N PRO A 73 14.00 45.86 5.22
CA PRO A 73 14.09 46.46 6.54
C PRO A 73 13.39 45.60 7.62
N SER A 74 14.04 45.56 8.76
CA SER A 74 13.58 44.99 10.01
C SER A 74 12.40 45.75 10.63
N SER A 75 11.54 44.97 11.29
CA SER A 75 10.87 45.19 12.58
C SER A 75 10.62 46.62 13.07
N THR A 76 9.33 46.96 13.26
CA THR A 76 8.86 47.66 14.48
C THR A 76 7.39 47.36 14.76
N LEU A 77 7.10 47.17 16.05
CA LEU A 77 5.80 46.95 16.68
C LEU A 77 4.81 48.11 16.45
N SER A 78 3.53 47.80 16.21
CA SER A 78 2.39 48.14 17.09
C SER A 78 1.04 48.09 16.37
N SER A 79 0.06 47.64 17.14
CA SER A 79 -1.36 47.44 16.86
C SER A 79 -2.11 48.64 16.28
N ALA A 80 -3.09 48.37 15.41
CA ALA A 80 -4.51 48.73 15.63
C ALA A 80 -5.38 48.29 14.44
N ALA A 81 -6.52 47.69 14.78
CA ALA A 81 -7.80 47.69 14.07
C ALA A 81 -7.80 47.37 12.56
N SER A 82 -8.27 46.16 12.24
CA SER A 82 -9.09 45.98 11.05
C SER A 82 -10.28 45.13 11.44
N GLU A 83 -11.45 45.77 11.50
CA GLU A 83 -12.74 45.12 11.51
C GLU A 83 -12.85 44.28 10.23
N ILE A 84 -12.83 42.96 10.39
CA ILE A 84 -13.18 42.04 9.32
C ILE A 84 -14.43 41.32 9.79
N SER A 85 -15.49 41.56 9.02
CA SER A 85 -16.76 40.84 9.06
C SER A 85 -16.55 39.35 9.31
N GLU A 86 -16.97 38.88 10.48
CA GLU A 86 -17.03 37.46 10.82
C GLU A 86 -18.09 36.78 9.95
N LEU A 87 -17.66 36.11 8.89
CA LEU A 87 -18.34 34.91 8.41
C LEU A 87 -17.80 33.72 9.21
N PRO A 88 -18.63 32.75 9.62
CA PRO A 88 -18.17 31.58 10.36
C PRO A 88 -17.49 30.61 9.39
N THR A 89 -16.23 30.86 9.09
CA THR A 89 -15.32 29.90 8.45
C THR A 89 -14.44 29.27 9.52
N THR A 90 -14.72 27.99 9.78
CA THR A 90 -13.71 26.92 9.94
C THR A 90 -12.76 26.97 11.14
N CYS A 91 -13.27 26.58 12.31
CA CYS A 91 -12.44 26.18 13.48
C CYS A 91 -11.39 25.08 13.11
N THR A 92 -11.72 24.23 12.14
CA THR A 92 -10.85 23.15 11.61
C THR A 92 -9.63 23.68 10.86
N ASP A 93 -9.79 24.72 10.05
CA ASP A 93 -8.69 25.31 9.27
C ASP A 93 -7.63 25.95 10.17
N ILE A 94 -8.06 26.59 11.27
CA ILE A 94 -7.16 27.22 12.23
C ILE A 94 -6.31 26.17 12.96
N SER A 95 -6.93 25.05 13.34
CA SER A 95 -6.25 23.97 14.06
C SER A 95 -5.23 23.27 13.17
N TYR A 96 -5.58 22.99 11.91
CA TYR A 96 -4.64 22.43 10.93
C TYR A 96 -3.47 23.38 10.66
N GLN A 97 -3.73 24.66 10.37
CA GLN A 97 -2.67 25.64 10.12
C GLN A 97 -1.73 25.80 11.31
N SER A 98 -2.28 25.79 12.53
CA SER A 98 -1.49 25.87 13.76
C SER A 98 -0.60 24.63 13.96
N ALA A 99 -1.13 23.43 13.71
CA ALA A 99 -0.38 22.18 13.77
C ALA A 99 0.74 22.16 12.71
N ALA A 100 0.42 22.52 11.46
CA ALA A 100 1.39 22.59 10.37
C ALA A 100 2.51 23.60 10.66
N HIS A 101 2.18 24.77 11.22
CA HIS A 101 3.19 25.74 11.62
C HIS A 101 4.09 25.22 12.75
N ALA A 102 3.55 24.52 13.74
CA ALA A 102 4.35 23.90 14.79
C ALA A 102 5.27 22.81 14.22
N PHE A 103 4.77 21.96 13.33
CA PHE A 103 5.54 20.93 12.62
C PHE A 103 6.70 21.53 11.81
N ASN A 104 6.44 22.56 11.01
CA ASN A 104 7.45 23.21 10.17
C ASN A 104 8.55 23.93 10.97
N ARG A 105 8.28 24.24 12.24
CA ARG A 105 9.26 24.83 13.17
C ARG A 105 9.93 23.77 14.04
N GLU A 106 9.70 22.48 13.75
CA GLU A 106 10.24 21.34 14.49
C GLU A 106 9.82 21.33 15.96
N ILE A 107 8.70 21.99 16.30
CA ILE A 107 8.11 21.96 17.63
C ILE A 107 7.11 20.81 17.69
N PHE A 108 7.63 19.58 17.56
CA PHE A 108 6.84 18.36 17.36
C PHE A 108 5.85 18.09 18.48
N SER A 109 6.26 18.29 19.74
CA SER A 109 5.38 18.14 20.90
C SER A 109 4.17 19.06 20.85
N ARG A 110 4.34 20.29 20.35
CA ARG A 110 3.24 21.24 20.17
C ARG A 110 2.32 20.83 19.03
N CYS A 111 2.86 20.31 17.93
CA CYS A 111 2.05 19.77 16.84
C CYS A 111 1.12 18.67 17.34
N VAL A 112 1.65 17.67 18.05
CA VAL A 112 0.87 16.56 18.62
C VAL A 112 -0.21 17.07 19.57
N GLN A 113 0.11 17.99 20.50
CA GLN A 113 -0.87 18.56 21.44
C GLN A 113 -2.03 19.29 20.76
N ILE A 114 -1.77 20.01 19.66
CA ILE A 114 -2.83 20.69 18.89
C ILE A 114 -3.76 19.64 18.25
N VAL A 115 -3.19 18.59 17.68
CA VAL A 115 -3.94 17.51 17.03
C VAL A 115 -4.77 16.72 18.06
N GLU A 116 -4.23 16.42 19.23
CA GLU A 116 -4.99 15.83 20.34
C GLU A 116 -6.15 16.71 20.81
N ALA A 117 -5.94 18.02 20.92
CA ALA A 117 -6.99 18.94 21.31
C ALA A 117 -8.12 18.98 20.28
N ALA A 118 -7.78 18.89 18.98
CA ALA A 118 -8.76 18.81 17.90
C ALA A 118 -9.54 17.47 17.90
N GLU A 119 -8.88 16.35 18.23
CA GLU A 119 -9.54 15.04 18.38
C GLU A 119 -10.60 15.07 19.48
N LYS A 120 -10.27 15.65 20.65
CA LYS A 120 -11.23 15.81 21.77
C LYS A 120 -12.44 16.68 21.44
N GLN A 121 -12.31 17.55 20.44
CA GLN A 121 -13.40 18.39 19.93
C GLN A 121 -14.24 17.68 18.85
N GLY A 122 -13.87 16.46 18.44
CA GLY A 122 -14.62 15.63 17.50
C GLY A 122 -14.36 15.92 16.02
N HIS A 123 -13.38 16.78 15.70
CA HIS A 123 -13.15 17.25 14.32
C HIS A 123 -11.66 17.17 13.95
N ILE A 124 -11.15 15.94 13.86
CA ILE A 124 -9.77 15.68 13.40
C ILE A 124 -9.76 15.09 12.00
N GLU A 125 -9.03 15.75 11.09
CA GLU A 125 -8.85 15.32 9.71
C GLU A 125 -7.60 14.45 9.53
N MET A 126 -7.56 13.65 8.45
CA MET A 126 -6.43 12.75 8.18
C MET A 126 -5.09 13.50 8.05
N GLN A 127 -5.10 14.69 7.45
CA GLN A 127 -3.90 15.51 7.29
C GLN A 127 -3.29 15.91 8.64
N MET A 128 -4.14 16.19 9.64
CA MET A 128 -3.69 16.48 11.02
C MET A 128 -3.09 15.24 11.68
N ILE A 129 -3.72 14.07 11.51
CA ILE A 129 -3.20 12.80 12.03
C ILE A 129 -1.84 12.50 11.41
N SER A 130 -1.68 12.71 10.09
CA SER A 130 -0.41 12.53 9.39
C SER A 130 0.69 13.47 9.90
N LEU A 131 0.40 14.77 10.09
CA LEU A 131 1.37 15.70 10.69
C LEU A 131 1.80 15.27 12.10
N ALA A 132 0.84 14.86 12.94
CA ALA A 132 1.13 14.36 14.27
C ALA A 132 1.94 13.05 14.22
N HIS A 133 1.69 12.17 13.25
CA HIS A 133 2.46 10.93 13.09
C HIS A 133 3.94 11.20 12.84
N HIS A 134 4.25 12.09 11.89
CA HIS A 134 5.64 12.47 11.59
C HIS A 134 6.29 13.19 12.78
N SER A 135 5.54 14.06 13.47
CA SER A 135 6.01 14.71 14.71
C SER A 135 6.36 13.69 15.78
N TYR A 136 5.49 12.70 15.97
CA TYR A 136 5.68 11.64 16.95
C TYR A 136 6.92 10.77 16.62
N ILE A 137 7.13 10.40 15.35
CA ILE A 137 8.33 9.66 14.92
C ILE A 137 9.59 10.43 15.29
N ALA A 138 9.63 11.74 15.01
CA ALA A 138 10.75 12.59 15.35
C ALA A 138 11.01 12.65 16.87
N MET A 139 9.94 12.78 17.67
CA MET A 139 10.05 12.79 19.13
C MET A 139 10.55 11.46 19.71
N VAL A 140 10.10 10.33 19.19
CA VAL A 140 10.58 9.00 19.63
C VAL A 140 12.05 8.81 19.28
N HIS A 141 12.47 9.27 18.11
CA HIS A 141 13.87 9.24 17.71
C HIS A 141 14.73 10.16 18.60
N GLU A 142 14.27 11.38 18.88
CA GLU A 142 14.96 12.33 19.76
C GLU A 142 15.10 11.80 21.20
N ALA A 143 14.10 11.05 21.68
CA ALA A 143 14.13 10.40 22.99
C ALA A 143 15.10 9.21 23.07
N ASP A 144 15.79 8.83 21.98
CA ASP A 144 16.92 7.87 21.92
C ASP A 144 16.82 6.65 22.85
N LYS A 145 15.80 5.80 22.60
CA LYS A 145 15.60 4.52 23.32
C LYS A 145 15.43 4.64 24.84
N THR A 146 15.09 5.82 25.35
CA THR A 146 14.76 6.00 26.77
C THR A 146 13.37 5.46 27.10
N GLU A 147 13.04 5.39 28.40
CA GLU A 147 11.69 5.06 28.87
C GLU A 147 10.62 6.01 28.31
N ASP A 148 10.99 7.27 28.07
CA ASP A 148 10.08 8.26 27.47
C ASP A 148 9.78 7.93 26.00
N ALA A 149 10.73 7.36 25.24
CA ALA A 149 10.49 6.85 23.89
C ALA A 149 9.42 5.73 23.91
N ILE A 150 9.50 4.81 24.87
CA ILE A 150 8.51 3.73 25.05
C ILE A 150 7.13 4.30 25.41
N LYS A 151 7.07 5.27 26.33
CA LYS A 151 5.82 5.93 26.73
C LYS A 151 5.16 6.66 25.57
N LEU A 152 5.93 7.45 24.82
CA LEU A 152 5.46 8.12 23.62
C LEU A 152 4.92 7.09 22.63
N ALA A 153 5.64 6.01 22.39
CA ALA A 153 5.25 5.01 21.41
C ALA A 153 4.02 4.21 21.78
N THR A 154 3.90 3.86 23.05
CA THR A 154 2.70 3.24 23.62
C THR A 154 1.50 4.18 23.49
N TRP A 155 1.69 5.45 23.82
CA TRP A 155 0.64 6.45 23.77
C TRP A 155 0.14 6.69 22.34
N TRP A 156 1.06 6.85 21.38
CA TRP A 156 0.70 7.10 19.98
C TRP A 156 -0.06 5.94 19.35
N ASN A 157 0.34 4.69 19.64
CA ASN A 157 -0.41 3.51 19.20
C ASN A 157 -1.86 3.54 19.72
N LYS A 158 -2.06 3.91 20.99
CA LYS A 158 -3.38 4.04 21.59
C LYS A 158 -4.19 5.19 20.97
N PHE A 159 -3.55 6.31 20.64
CA PHE A 159 -4.19 7.41 19.94
C PHE A 159 -4.70 6.96 18.57
N LEU A 160 -3.85 6.27 17.79
CA LEU A 160 -4.24 5.75 16.48
C LEU A 160 -5.41 4.77 16.55
N GLU A 161 -5.44 3.88 17.55
CA GLU A 161 -6.60 3.00 17.82
C GLU A 161 -7.90 3.79 18.04
N GLY A 162 -7.82 4.91 18.77
CA GLY A 162 -8.98 5.75 19.06
C GLY A 162 -9.58 6.42 17.82
N VAL A 163 -8.73 6.85 16.88
CA VAL A 163 -9.16 7.63 15.70
C VAL A 163 -9.60 6.78 14.50
N GLU A 164 -9.53 5.44 14.60
CA GLU A 164 -10.02 4.51 13.57
C GLU A 164 -11.54 4.54 13.40
N LYS A 165 -12.29 4.80 14.48
CA LYS A 165 -13.73 4.65 14.50
C LYS A 165 -14.41 5.65 13.56
N GLY A 166 -15.27 5.14 12.68
CA GLY A 166 -16.05 5.97 11.76
C GLY A 166 -15.28 6.46 10.53
N ARG A 167 -14.04 5.97 10.31
CA ARG A 167 -13.24 6.29 9.12
C ARG A 167 -13.68 5.49 7.91
N THR A 168 -13.51 6.09 6.74
CA THR A 168 -13.65 5.36 5.46
C THR A 168 -12.56 4.30 5.31
N ASN A 169 -12.77 3.29 4.47
CA ASN A 169 -11.75 2.25 4.23
C ASN A 169 -10.42 2.82 3.73
N THR A 170 -10.45 3.90 2.95
CA THR A 170 -9.24 4.59 2.46
C THR A 170 -8.47 5.22 3.62
N GLU A 171 -9.16 6.01 4.44
CA GLU A 171 -8.55 6.65 5.63
C GLU A 171 -8.07 5.63 6.65
N LEU A 172 -8.84 4.57 6.86
CA LEU A 172 -8.50 3.49 7.79
C LEU A 172 -7.21 2.79 7.36
N LEU A 173 -6.96 2.62 6.06
CA LEU A 173 -5.69 2.07 5.58
C LEU A 173 -4.49 2.95 5.89
N GLU A 174 -4.64 4.27 5.78
CA GLU A 174 -3.57 5.21 6.16
C GLU A 174 -3.28 5.12 7.66
N ILE A 175 -4.32 5.05 8.49
CA ILE A 175 -4.17 4.85 9.95
C ILE A 175 -3.49 3.52 10.26
N LEU A 176 -3.90 2.43 9.62
CA LEU A 176 -3.29 1.11 9.84
C LEU A 176 -1.82 1.09 9.41
N GLU A 177 -1.45 1.80 8.35
CA GLU A 177 -0.05 1.94 7.94
C GLU A 177 0.77 2.73 8.97
N MET A 178 0.22 3.82 9.51
CA MET A 178 0.83 4.56 10.63
C MET A 178 0.96 3.71 11.89
N ARG A 179 -0.03 2.84 12.17
CA ARG A 179 0.01 1.89 13.30
C ARG A 179 1.07 0.83 13.12
N CYS A 180 1.20 0.23 11.93
CA CYS A 180 2.28 -0.72 11.65
C CYS A 180 3.65 -0.12 11.96
N THR A 181 3.94 1.09 11.43
CA THR A 181 5.20 1.80 11.70
C THR A 181 5.40 2.06 13.20
N ALA A 182 4.34 2.47 13.91
CA ALA A 182 4.42 2.73 15.34
C ALA A 182 4.62 1.46 16.18
N LEU A 183 4.01 0.34 15.79
CA LEU A 183 4.18 -0.97 16.44
C LEU A 183 5.57 -1.55 16.17
N GLU A 184 6.10 -1.44 14.95
CA GLU A 184 7.48 -1.82 14.62
C GLU A 184 8.49 -1.04 15.47
N SER A 185 8.30 0.29 15.58
CA SER A 185 9.13 1.12 16.45
C SER A 185 9.03 0.69 17.92
N LEU A 186 7.82 0.42 18.42
CA LEU A 186 7.61 -0.01 19.81
C LEU A 186 8.22 -1.39 20.08
N ARG A 187 8.10 -2.33 19.14
CA ARG A 187 8.70 -3.68 19.20
C ARG A 187 10.22 -3.61 19.35
N ASN A 188 10.85 -2.63 18.70
CA ASN A 188 12.29 -2.40 18.75
C ASN A 188 12.75 -1.71 20.04
N LEU A 189 11.85 -1.04 20.76
CA LEU A 189 12.13 -0.33 22.01
C LEU A 189 11.80 -1.16 23.25
N ASP A 190 10.67 -1.87 23.26
CA ASP A 190 10.16 -2.64 24.38
C ASP A 190 10.42 -4.14 24.19
N HIS A 191 11.61 -4.57 24.60
CA HIS A 191 12.01 -5.98 24.51
C HIS A 191 11.23 -6.90 25.46
N ALA A 192 10.68 -6.37 26.56
CA ALA A 192 9.95 -7.18 27.54
C ALA A 192 8.59 -7.64 26.99
N ASN A 193 7.92 -6.78 26.23
CA ASN A 193 6.62 -7.08 25.61
C ASN A 193 6.70 -7.42 24.12
N ARG A 194 7.90 -7.75 23.61
CA ARG A 194 8.18 -7.90 22.18
C ARG A 194 7.22 -8.85 21.45
N HIS A 195 6.90 -10.00 22.06
CA HIS A 195 5.98 -10.98 21.47
C HIS A 195 4.54 -10.45 21.37
N ALA A 196 4.00 -9.88 22.46
CA ALA A 196 2.66 -9.29 22.45
C ALA A 196 2.53 -8.11 21.47
N ILE A 197 3.62 -7.34 21.28
CA ILE A 197 3.65 -6.28 20.26
C ILE A 197 3.71 -6.88 18.86
N ALA A 198 4.46 -7.97 18.65
CA ALA A 198 4.54 -8.66 17.36
C ALA A 198 3.19 -9.26 16.93
N GLU A 199 2.41 -9.82 17.86
CA GLU A 199 1.04 -10.30 17.62
C GLU A 199 0.12 -9.14 17.18
N LYS A 200 0.13 -8.01 17.91
CA LYS A 200 -0.64 -6.82 17.51
C LYS A 200 -0.24 -6.28 16.15
N LEU A 201 1.06 -6.33 15.83
CA LEU A 201 1.56 -5.93 14.51
C LEU A 201 0.99 -6.84 13.43
N LEU A 202 1.02 -8.16 13.62
CA LEU A 202 0.44 -9.13 12.70
C LEU A 202 -1.07 -8.89 12.50
N GLU A 203 -1.84 -8.74 13.57
CA GLU A 203 -3.28 -8.44 13.49
C GLU A 203 -3.54 -7.18 12.65
N THR A 204 -2.72 -6.15 12.86
CA THR A 204 -2.81 -4.88 12.12
C THR A 204 -2.44 -5.07 10.64
N LEU A 205 -1.41 -5.85 10.33
CA LEU A 205 -0.99 -6.19 8.97
C LEU A 205 -2.07 -6.97 8.21
N ILE A 206 -2.63 -8.03 8.83
CA ILE A 206 -3.72 -8.82 8.25
C ILE A 206 -4.95 -7.94 8.01
N ARG A 207 -5.32 -7.09 8.97
CA ARG A 207 -6.44 -6.15 8.81
C ARG A 207 -6.19 -5.16 7.67
N SER A 208 -4.97 -4.62 7.56
CA SER A 208 -4.56 -3.73 6.47
C SER A 208 -4.63 -4.42 5.11
N TYR A 209 -4.16 -5.66 5.01
CA TYR A 209 -4.28 -6.48 3.80
C TYR A 209 -5.74 -6.67 3.39
N ARG A 210 -6.60 -7.13 4.31
CA ARG A 210 -8.03 -7.36 4.05
C ARG A 210 -8.75 -6.11 3.57
N ILE A 211 -8.51 -4.96 4.19
CA ILE A 211 -9.13 -3.70 3.74
C ILE A 211 -8.58 -3.26 2.39
N SER A 212 -7.29 -3.49 2.11
CA SER A 212 -6.72 -3.20 0.78
C SER A 212 -7.39 -4.02 -0.32
N CYS A 213 -7.76 -5.28 -0.06
CA CYS A 213 -8.50 -6.10 -1.02
C CYS A 213 -9.94 -5.61 -1.26
N ILE A 214 -10.50 -4.81 -0.36
CA ILE A 214 -11.82 -4.18 -0.57
C ILE A 214 -11.70 -2.97 -1.51
N ILE A 215 -10.66 -2.14 -1.32
CA ILE A 215 -10.53 -0.87 -2.06
C ILE A 215 -9.68 -0.98 -3.34
N ASN A 216 -8.83 -1.99 -3.43
CA ASN A 216 -7.92 -2.23 -4.55
C ASN A 216 -8.11 -3.66 -5.07
N ARG A 217 -7.67 -3.90 -6.31
CA ARG A 217 -7.48 -5.25 -6.82
C ARG A 217 -6.43 -6.01 -5.98
N ARG A 218 -6.47 -7.33 -6.04
CA ARG A 218 -5.47 -8.18 -5.37
C ARG A 218 -4.12 -8.03 -6.05
N PHE A 219 -4.13 -8.05 -7.39
CA PHE A 219 -2.98 -7.71 -8.23
C PHE A 219 -2.83 -6.19 -8.38
N HIS A 220 -2.59 -5.52 -7.25
CA HIS A 220 -2.32 -4.09 -7.19
C HIS A 220 -1.13 -3.83 -6.26
N THR A 221 -0.27 -2.87 -6.62
CA THR A 221 0.98 -2.58 -5.88
C THR A 221 0.73 -2.35 -4.39
N ARG A 222 -0.32 -1.60 -4.04
CA ARG A 222 -0.66 -1.34 -2.62
C ARG A 222 -1.07 -2.59 -1.84
N THR A 223 -1.74 -3.53 -2.50
CA THR A 223 -2.16 -4.80 -1.87
C THR A 223 -0.96 -5.74 -1.74
N LEU A 224 -0.14 -5.83 -2.80
CA LEU A 224 1.10 -6.62 -2.81
C LEU A 224 2.11 -6.13 -1.75
N ARG A 225 2.25 -4.81 -1.53
CA ARG A 225 3.11 -4.27 -0.46
C ARG A 225 2.67 -4.70 0.93
N ARG A 226 1.38 -4.94 1.14
CA ARG A 226 0.86 -5.43 2.42
C ARG A 226 1.15 -6.91 2.61
N LEU A 227 1.07 -7.71 1.54
CA LEU A 227 1.51 -9.10 1.56
C LEU A 227 3.02 -9.20 1.81
N GLU A 228 3.83 -8.32 1.23
CA GLU A 228 5.27 -8.24 1.52
C GLU A 228 5.55 -8.02 3.01
N LYS A 229 4.85 -7.09 3.66
CA LYS A 229 4.99 -6.89 5.11
C LYS A 229 4.56 -8.11 5.96
N ILE A 230 3.56 -8.87 5.51
CA ILE A 230 3.17 -10.12 6.19
C ILE A 230 4.26 -11.18 6.01
N ALA A 231 4.83 -11.29 4.80
CA ALA A 231 5.95 -12.19 4.53
C ALA A 231 7.19 -11.81 5.37
N ASP A 232 7.52 -10.53 5.45
CA ASP A 232 8.63 -10.05 6.27
C ASP A 232 8.40 -10.36 7.76
N TRP A 233 7.16 -10.29 8.25
CA TRP A 233 6.83 -10.71 9.61
C TRP A 233 7.02 -12.22 9.82
N LEU A 234 6.63 -13.05 8.84
CA LEU A 234 6.85 -14.50 8.88
C LEU A 234 8.34 -14.86 8.93
N ASP A 235 9.19 -14.09 8.23
CA ASP A 235 10.64 -14.30 8.19
C ASP A 235 11.35 -13.86 9.49
N GLU A 236 10.86 -12.81 10.16
CA GLU A 236 11.55 -12.15 11.29
C GLU A 236 11.26 -12.72 12.68
N VAL A 237 10.10 -13.34 12.89
CA VAL A 237 9.64 -13.73 14.24
C VAL A 237 10.16 -15.12 14.57
N GLU A 238 10.93 -15.25 15.66
CA GLU A 238 11.21 -16.56 16.26
C GLU A 238 9.88 -17.11 16.79
N HIS A 239 9.32 -18.02 16.02
CA HIS A 239 7.99 -18.58 16.22
C HIS A 239 7.94 -19.40 17.51
N GLY A 240 7.01 -19.03 18.40
CA GLY A 240 6.67 -19.80 19.59
C GLY A 240 5.82 -21.01 19.23
N ASP A 241 4.57 -21.04 19.71
CA ASP A 241 3.65 -22.13 19.42
C ASP A 241 3.25 -22.11 17.93
N ASN A 242 3.61 -23.17 17.17
CA ASN A 242 3.57 -23.21 15.70
C ASN A 242 2.18 -23.01 15.05
N ARG A 243 1.09 -23.04 15.83
CA ARG A 243 -0.27 -23.02 15.27
C ARG A 243 -0.65 -21.68 14.63
N ASP A 244 -0.31 -20.57 15.29
CA ASP A 244 -0.68 -19.24 14.78
C ASP A 244 0.08 -18.91 13.49
N VAL A 245 1.31 -19.43 13.36
CA VAL A 245 2.14 -19.28 12.17
C VAL A 245 1.56 -20.06 11.00
N THR A 246 1.11 -21.30 11.23
CA THR A 246 0.50 -22.14 10.19
C THR A 246 -0.74 -21.48 9.58
N ASP A 247 -1.58 -20.84 10.40
CA ASP A 247 -2.76 -20.14 9.92
C ASP A 247 -2.41 -18.89 9.09
N VAL A 248 -1.33 -18.20 9.43
CA VAL A 248 -0.83 -17.03 8.69
C VAL A 248 -0.17 -17.44 7.38
N GLU A 249 0.64 -18.50 7.38
CA GLU A 249 1.23 -19.10 6.18
C GLU A 249 0.15 -19.51 5.20
N LYS A 250 -0.88 -20.21 5.68
CA LYS A 250 -2.03 -20.59 4.87
C LYS A 250 -2.76 -19.36 4.29
N LEU A 251 -2.98 -18.33 5.11
CA LEU A 251 -3.57 -17.07 4.62
C LEU A 251 -2.70 -16.43 3.54
N PHE A 252 -1.38 -16.49 3.68
CA PHE A 252 -0.43 -15.93 2.73
C PHE A 252 -0.41 -16.71 1.41
N GLU A 253 -0.41 -18.04 1.47
CA GLU A 253 -0.54 -18.92 0.31
C GLU A 253 -1.84 -18.66 -0.46
N GLU A 254 -2.98 -18.67 0.24
CA GLU A 254 -4.29 -18.38 -0.36
C GLU A 254 -4.31 -16.99 -1.02
N ALA A 255 -3.72 -15.98 -0.36
CA ALA A 255 -3.62 -14.64 -0.90
C ALA A 255 -2.79 -14.57 -2.19
N LEU A 256 -1.71 -15.36 -2.29
CA LEU A 256 -0.89 -15.42 -3.49
C LEU A 256 -1.61 -16.11 -4.64
N ASP A 257 -2.31 -17.21 -4.37
CA ASP A 257 -3.14 -17.89 -5.37
C ASP A 257 -4.22 -16.95 -5.92
N GLU A 258 -4.95 -16.27 -5.04
CA GLU A 258 -5.97 -15.30 -5.45
C GLU A 258 -5.36 -14.14 -6.25
N THR A 259 -4.12 -13.75 -5.95
CA THR A 259 -3.41 -12.69 -6.68
C THR A 259 -2.96 -13.14 -8.06
N HIS A 260 -2.51 -14.40 -8.23
CA HIS A 260 -2.23 -14.98 -9.56
C HIS A 260 -3.49 -15.06 -10.42
N ILE A 261 -4.61 -15.50 -9.82
CA ILE A 261 -5.91 -15.54 -10.49
C ILE A 261 -6.34 -14.13 -10.92
N ASP A 262 -6.22 -13.14 -10.03
CA ASP A 262 -6.59 -11.75 -10.33
C ASP A 262 -5.68 -11.11 -11.39
N ARG A 263 -4.38 -11.43 -11.40
CA ARG A 263 -3.46 -11.03 -12.47
C ARG A 263 -3.94 -11.56 -13.82
N HIS A 264 -4.23 -12.86 -13.92
CA HIS A 264 -4.70 -13.46 -15.16
C HIS A 264 -6.02 -12.81 -15.62
N ARG A 265 -6.94 -12.59 -14.69
CA ARG A 265 -8.20 -11.89 -14.97
C ARG A 265 -7.96 -10.47 -15.49
N TYR A 266 -7.05 -9.72 -14.88
CA TYR A 266 -6.67 -8.38 -15.32
C TYR A 266 -6.12 -8.38 -16.75
N GLU A 267 -5.27 -9.36 -17.10
CA GLU A 267 -4.73 -9.52 -18.46
C GLU A 267 -5.82 -9.79 -19.50
N VAL A 268 -6.80 -10.61 -19.15
CA VAL A 268 -7.95 -10.93 -20.02
C VAL A 268 -8.87 -9.72 -20.17
N GLU A 269 -9.25 -9.07 -19.06
CA GLU A 269 -10.16 -7.91 -19.05
C GLU A 269 -9.60 -6.70 -19.82
N THR A 270 -8.28 -6.55 -19.85
CA THR A 270 -7.61 -5.42 -20.51
C THR A 270 -7.11 -5.73 -21.91
N GLU A 271 -7.34 -6.95 -22.42
CA GLU A 271 -6.80 -7.42 -23.70
C GLU A 271 -5.29 -7.14 -23.83
N MET A 272 -4.57 -7.39 -22.73
CA MET A 272 -3.26 -6.79 -22.50
C MET A 272 -2.26 -7.09 -23.62
N THR A 273 -1.84 -6.04 -24.32
CA THR A 273 -0.90 -6.11 -25.42
C THR A 273 0.54 -6.26 -24.93
N LEU A 274 1.45 -6.67 -25.82
CA LEU A 274 2.89 -6.72 -25.53
C LEU A 274 3.48 -5.37 -25.09
N ARG A 275 2.86 -4.25 -25.48
CA ARG A 275 3.28 -2.90 -25.07
C ARG A 275 2.85 -2.58 -23.64
N GLU A 276 1.64 -2.97 -23.24
CA GLU A 276 1.12 -2.76 -21.88
C GLU A 276 1.79 -3.68 -20.86
N ARG A 277 2.27 -4.85 -21.28
CA ARG A 277 3.15 -5.68 -20.45
C ARG A 277 4.49 -5.02 -20.09
N ARG A 278 4.87 -3.95 -20.78
CA ARG A 278 6.04 -3.11 -20.45
C ARG A 278 5.66 -1.88 -19.63
N ASP A 279 4.40 -1.74 -19.23
CA ASP A 279 4.00 -0.68 -18.30
C ASP A 279 4.77 -0.85 -16.98
N PRO A 280 5.37 0.22 -16.44
CA PRO A 280 6.14 0.14 -15.20
C PRO A 280 5.33 -0.38 -14.01
N ASN A 281 4.04 -0.03 -13.90
CA ASN A 281 3.23 -0.46 -12.76
C ASN A 281 2.90 -1.95 -12.85
N TYR A 282 2.53 -2.42 -14.04
CA TYR A 282 2.32 -3.86 -14.28
C TYR A 282 3.60 -4.66 -14.01
N THR A 283 4.73 -4.19 -14.54
CA THR A 283 6.05 -4.82 -14.36
C THR A 283 6.41 -4.90 -12.88
N THR A 284 6.23 -3.80 -12.13
CA THR A 284 6.46 -3.74 -10.68
C THR A 284 5.58 -4.76 -9.95
N CYS A 285 4.29 -4.83 -10.25
CA CYS A 285 3.39 -5.83 -9.64
C CYS A 285 3.81 -7.27 -9.94
N CYS A 286 4.24 -7.56 -11.17
CA CYS A 286 4.77 -8.88 -11.53
C CYS A 286 6.06 -9.23 -10.78
N GLU A 287 6.97 -8.27 -10.63
CA GLU A 287 8.22 -8.45 -9.88
C GLU A 287 7.95 -8.73 -8.41
N MET A 288 7.06 -7.95 -7.79
CA MET A 288 6.62 -8.16 -6.41
C MET A 288 5.97 -9.54 -6.24
N LEU A 289 5.03 -9.91 -7.11
CA LEU A 289 4.36 -11.21 -7.03
C LEU A 289 5.35 -12.37 -7.19
N ARG A 290 6.34 -12.23 -8.08
CA ARG A 290 7.42 -13.22 -8.25
C ARG A 290 8.26 -13.35 -6.98
N ALA A 291 8.68 -12.23 -6.39
CA ALA A 291 9.48 -12.21 -5.17
C ALA A 291 8.73 -12.82 -3.97
N LEU A 292 7.42 -12.60 -3.88
CA LEU A 292 6.59 -13.22 -2.84
C LEU A 292 6.41 -14.72 -3.08
N SER A 293 6.22 -15.14 -4.33
CA SER A 293 6.03 -16.56 -4.67
C SER A 293 7.29 -17.40 -4.42
N SER A 294 8.49 -16.83 -4.62
CA SER A 294 9.74 -17.55 -4.36
C SER A 294 9.93 -17.91 -2.89
N ARG A 295 9.39 -17.11 -1.95
CA ARG A 295 9.53 -17.37 -0.51
C ARG A 295 8.86 -18.69 -0.07
N ILE A 296 7.79 -19.11 -0.75
CA ILE A 296 7.15 -20.42 -0.50
C ILE A 296 7.98 -21.58 -1.07
N THR A 297 8.72 -21.32 -2.15
CA THR A 297 9.36 -22.41 -2.92
C THR A 297 10.69 -22.85 -2.31
N ASP A 298 11.38 -21.95 -1.62
CA ASP A 298 12.70 -22.24 -1.02
C ASP A 298 12.61 -23.18 0.19
N ASP A 299 11.46 -23.24 0.88
CA ASP A 299 11.28 -24.11 2.07
C ASP A 299 10.95 -25.59 1.71
N ALA A 300 10.55 -25.85 0.46
CA ALA A 300 10.22 -27.19 -0.02
C ALA A 300 11.45 -28.04 -0.45
N LEU A 301 12.65 -27.45 -0.50
CA LEU A 301 13.88 -28.13 -0.96
C LEU A 301 14.82 -28.59 0.17
N THR A 302 14.46 -28.36 1.44
CA THR A 302 15.24 -28.78 2.62
C THR A 302 14.51 -29.81 3.48
N ALA A 303 14.05 -30.92 2.87
CA ALA A 303 13.77 -32.14 3.63
C ALA A 303 15.07 -32.95 3.80
N PRO A 304 15.51 -33.27 5.04
CA PRO A 304 16.74 -34.02 5.26
C PRO A 304 16.50 -35.49 4.93
N THR A 305 17.16 -36.01 3.89
CA THR A 305 17.19 -37.46 3.66
C THR A 305 18.17 -38.06 4.66
N ASP A 306 17.59 -38.61 5.72
CA ASP A 306 18.30 -39.24 6.82
C ASP A 306 19.15 -40.43 6.38
N VAL A 307 20.24 -40.55 7.11
CA VAL A 307 21.32 -41.53 7.00
C VAL A 307 20.79 -42.96 7.19
N VAL A 308 21.01 -43.84 6.21
CA VAL A 308 21.05 -45.29 6.46
C VAL A 308 22.50 -45.76 6.37
N GLN A 309 23.13 -45.92 7.54
CA GLN A 309 24.35 -46.72 7.68
C GLN A 309 23.99 -48.21 7.78
N SER A 310 24.55 -49.03 6.88
CA SER A 310 24.92 -50.42 7.20
C SER A 310 26.09 -50.92 6.34
N LYS A 311 27.31 -50.73 6.89
CA LYS A 311 28.52 -51.59 6.96
C LYS A 311 28.96 -52.56 5.82
N PRO A 312 30.24 -52.99 5.79
CA PRO A 312 31.11 -52.88 4.62
C PRO A 312 31.51 -54.23 4.01
N ILE A 313 31.94 -54.22 2.74
CA ILE A 313 32.65 -55.36 2.12
C ILE A 313 33.92 -54.85 1.42
N SER A 314 35.01 -55.55 1.68
CA SER A 314 36.41 -55.29 1.30
C SER A 314 36.73 -55.39 -0.21
N PRO A 315 37.89 -54.85 -0.68
CA PRO A 315 38.28 -54.71 -2.09
C PRO A 315 39.27 -55.82 -2.55
N PRO A 316 39.92 -55.76 -3.75
CA PRO A 316 39.53 -55.51 -5.16
C PRO A 316 39.98 -56.73 -6.07
N PRO A 317 40.13 -56.71 -7.43
CA PRO A 317 41.19 -55.94 -8.15
C PRO A 317 40.91 -55.48 -9.61
N LYS A 318 41.60 -54.38 -9.98
CA LYS A 318 42.30 -54.03 -11.24
C LYS A 318 41.79 -54.55 -12.61
N THR A 319 41.57 -53.62 -13.54
CA THR A 319 42.27 -53.46 -14.86
C THR A 319 41.77 -52.18 -15.54
N GLU A 320 42.65 -51.17 -15.69
CA GLU A 320 43.25 -50.71 -16.97
C GLU A 320 42.41 -49.67 -17.75
N ASN A 321 43.01 -48.46 -17.90
CA ASN A 321 43.21 -47.61 -19.09
C ASN A 321 42.07 -47.55 -20.14
N TRP A 322 41.62 -46.40 -20.69
CA TRP A 322 42.31 -45.33 -21.44
C TRP A 322 41.33 -44.12 -21.50
N SER A 323 41.69 -42.89 -21.14
CA SER A 323 42.29 -41.83 -21.99
C SER A 323 41.57 -41.52 -23.32
N LEU A 324 40.86 -40.37 -23.31
CA LEU A 324 40.81 -39.27 -24.30
C LEU A 324 40.61 -39.59 -25.81
N SER A 325 39.58 -39.00 -26.42
CA SER A 325 39.73 -37.82 -27.32
C SER A 325 38.59 -37.66 -28.35
N SER A 326 38.25 -36.38 -28.57
CA SER A 326 37.87 -35.72 -29.83
C SER A 326 36.47 -35.87 -30.47
N ASN A 327 35.78 -34.72 -30.45
CA ASN A 327 35.30 -33.93 -31.59
C ASN A 327 34.52 -34.63 -32.71
N SER A 328 33.30 -34.13 -32.95
CA SER A 328 32.96 -33.50 -34.25
C SER A 328 31.62 -32.78 -34.17
N ASP A 329 31.65 -31.48 -34.50
CA ASP A 329 30.50 -30.65 -34.84
C ASP A 329 29.88 -31.04 -36.19
N VAL A 330 28.63 -30.55 -36.38
CA VAL A 330 27.91 -30.25 -37.63
C VAL A 330 27.22 -31.42 -38.35
N GLU A 331 25.87 -31.42 -38.34
CA GLU A 331 25.08 -31.14 -39.56
C GLU A 331 23.58 -30.93 -39.26
N GLU A 332 23.06 -29.81 -39.77
CA GLU A 332 21.64 -29.50 -39.94
C GLU A 332 21.01 -30.46 -40.96
N VAL A 333 19.83 -31.01 -40.67
CA VAL A 333 18.79 -31.23 -41.69
C VAL A 333 17.41 -31.02 -41.06
N ALA A 334 16.69 -30.04 -41.60
CA ALA A 334 15.27 -29.79 -41.35
C ALA A 334 14.39 -30.88 -41.98
N CYS A 335 13.31 -31.29 -41.30
CA CYS A 335 12.04 -31.67 -41.95
C CYS A 335 10.93 -31.87 -40.90
N SER A 336 9.95 -30.97 -40.92
CA SER A 336 8.58 -31.19 -40.43
C SER A 336 7.85 -32.10 -41.42
N PRO A 337 6.89 -32.96 -41.01
CA PRO A 337 5.49 -32.51 -40.97
C PRO A 337 4.65 -33.04 -39.80
N CYS A 338 3.54 -32.33 -39.60
CA CYS A 338 2.40 -32.52 -38.70
C CYS A 338 1.81 -33.95 -38.65
N GLU A 339 1.16 -34.30 -37.54
CA GLU A 339 -0.25 -34.74 -37.52
C GLU A 339 -0.81 -34.91 -36.09
N ASP A 340 -2.00 -34.32 -35.90
CA ASP A 340 -3.16 -34.67 -35.06
C ASP A 340 -3.04 -35.48 -33.75
N VAL A 341 -3.56 -34.89 -32.65
CA VAL A 341 -4.35 -35.65 -31.65
C VAL A 341 -5.56 -34.83 -31.15
N VAL A 342 -6.70 -35.15 -31.77
CA VAL A 342 -8.07 -35.37 -31.27
C VAL A 342 -8.40 -35.04 -29.79
N ILE A 343 -9.37 -34.14 -29.61
CA ILE A 343 -10.21 -33.99 -28.41
C ILE A 343 -11.31 -35.06 -28.42
N ARG A 344 -11.60 -35.68 -27.27
CA ARG A 344 -12.88 -36.37 -27.03
C ARG A 344 -13.50 -35.96 -25.68
N PHE A 345 -14.64 -35.30 -25.84
CA PHE A 345 -15.83 -35.08 -24.99
C PHE A 345 -15.67 -34.69 -23.53
#